data_AF-A0A8J3LHV1-F1
#
_entry.id   AF-A0A8J3LHV1-F1
#
_cell.length_a   1.000
_cell.length_b   1.000
_cell.length_c   1.000
_cell.angle_alpha   90.00
_cell.angle_beta   90.00
_cell.angle_gamma   90.00
#
_symmetry.space_group_name_H-M   'P 1'
#
loop_
_entity.id
_entity.type
_entity.pdbx_description
1 polymer ?
#
loop_
_entity_poly.entity_id
_entity_poly.type
_entity_poly.pdbx_seq_one_letter_code
_entity_poly.pdbx_strand_id
1 'polypeptide(L)'
;MKRTLLHTMTAAVVVLAGTTVAAAPAIASDAPGFVCNLNQNTWLRTDPHGFVLRTLTAGRGFRWHGQAIDDGSSVWIYGHGAEAPGQDGWIPAANANC
;
A
#
# COMPACT_ATOMS: atom_id res chain seq x y z
N MET A 1 -7.53 31.94 51.24
CA MET A 1 -7.69 32.13 49.78
C MET A 1 -6.28 32.30 49.19
N LYS A 2 -5.71 31.23 48.62
CA LYS A 2 -5.53 31.02 47.16
C LYS A 2 -4.62 32.05 46.51
N ARG A 3 -3.42 31.64 46.07
CA ARG A 3 -2.74 31.95 44.77
C ARG A 3 -1.51 31.04 44.61
N THR A 4 -1.69 29.72 44.72
CA THR A 4 -1.58 28.76 43.60
C THR A 4 -0.47 29.08 42.60
N LEU A 5 0.59 28.27 42.70
CA LEU A 5 1.72 28.10 41.79
C LEU A 5 1.35 28.35 40.32
N LEU A 6 2.00 29.34 39.71
CA LEU A 6 2.02 29.50 38.26
C LEU A 6 2.67 28.26 37.65
N HIS A 7 1.84 27.39 37.08
CA HIS A 7 2.27 26.29 36.24
C HIS A 7 2.64 26.87 34.88
N THR A 8 3.93 27.02 34.64
CA THR A 8 4.48 27.22 33.29
C THR A 8 4.21 25.97 32.48
N MET A 9 3.19 26.02 31.61
CA MET A 9 2.93 24.98 30.61
C MET A 9 4.04 25.01 29.57
N THR A 10 4.91 24.01 29.60
CA THR A 10 5.85 23.72 28.53
C THR A 10 5.06 23.16 27.34
N ALA A 11 4.84 23.97 26.32
CA ALA A 11 4.29 23.50 25.05
C ALA A 11 5.35 22.68 24.32
N ALA A 12 5.21 21.36 24.31
CA ALA A 12 6.03 20.47 23.51
C ALA A 12 5.68 20.63 22.03
N VAL A 13 6.54 21.29 21.27
CA VAL A 13 6.42 21.37 19.81
C VAL A 13 6.79 19.99 19.24
N VAL A 14 5.78 19.22 18.85
CA VAL A 14 5.99 17.98 18.09
C VAL A 14 6.28 18.39 16.64
N VAL A 15 7.56 18.39 16.26
CA VAL A 15 7.94 18.48 14.85
C VAL A 15 7.62 17.13 14.22
N LEU A 16 6.47 17.05 13.53
CA LEU A 16 6.19 15.96 12.60
C LEU A 16 7.17 16.10 11.43
N ALA A 17 8.36 15.50 11.56
CA ALA A 17 9.25 15.30 10.45
C ALA A 17 8.55 14.34 9.48
N GLY A 18 7.85 14.90 8.49
CA GLY A 18 7.25 14.15 7.41
C GLY A 18 8.35 13.46 6.64
N THR A 19 8.51 12.15 6.85
CA THR A 19 9.34 11.32 6.01
C THR A 19 8.65 11.25 4.66
N THR A 20 9.13 12.03 3.69
CA THR A 20 8.81 11.79 2.28
C THR A 20 9.38 10.42 1.97
N VAL A 21 8.52 9.39 1.98
CA VAL A 21 8.87 8.08 1.44
C VAL A 21 9.10 8.35 -0.04
N ALA A 22 10.37 8.49 -0.43
CA ALA A 22 10.74 8.52 -1.83
C ALA A 22 10.04 7.31 -2.46
N ALA A 23 9.19 7.57 -3.47
CA ALA A 23 8.57 6.52 -4.25
C ALA A 23 9.73 5.75 -4.90
N ALA A 24 10.23 4.73 -4.18
CA ALA A 24 11.21 3.83 -4.74
C ALA A 24 10.57 3.31 -6.03
N PRO A 25 11.30 3.36 -7.16
CA PRO A 25 10.77 2.84 -8.41
C PRO A 25 10.24 1.44 -8.13
N ALA A 26 9.14 1.10 -8.79
CA ALA A 26 8.42 -0.13 -8.64
C ALA A 26 9.31 -1.34 -9.03
N ILE A 27 10.26 -1.70 -8.16
CA ILE A 27 11.03 -2.94 -8.21
C ILE A 27 10.08 -4.01 -7.74
N ALA A 28 9.20 -4.41 -8.63
CA ALA A 28 8.75 -5.77 -8.59
C ALA A 28 9.82 -6.67 -9.22
N SER A 29 9.85 -7.94 -8.86
CA SER A 29 10.91 -8.89 -9.24
C SER A 29 11.18 -8.96 -10.75
N ASP A 30 12.27 -9.63 -11.17
CA ASP A 30 12.58 -9.92 -12.58
C ASP A 30 11.56 -10.86 -13.28
N ALA A 31 10.44 -11.16 -12.62
CA ALA A 31 9.35 -11.89 -13.24
C ALA A 31 8.76 -11.10 -14.44
N PRO A 32 8.31 -11.78 -15.50
CA PRO A 32 7.60 -11.14 -16.59
C PRO A 32 6.30 -10.49 -16.09
N GLY A 33 5.95 -9.34 -16.66
CA GLY A 33 4.71 -8.63 -16.32
C GLY A 33 4.82 -7.11 -16.42
N PHE A 34 3.67 -6.44 -16.28
CA PHE A 34 3.56 -4.99 -16.31
C PHE A 34 3.81 -4.42 -14.91
N VAL A 35 4.59 -3.35 -14.85
CA VAL A 35 4.83 -2.63 -13.59
C VAL A 35 3.74 -1.58 -13.43
N CYS A 36 2.94 -1.72 -12.39
CA CYS A 36 1.90 -0.76 -12.02
C CYS A 36 2.27 -0.07 -10.71
N ASN A 37 1.71 1.11 -10.47
CA ASN A 37 1.84 1.80 -9.18
C ASN A 37 0.56 1.66 -8.37
N LEU A 38 0.68 1.27 -7.10
CA LEU A 38 -0.44 1.26 -6.17
C LEU A 38 -0.87 2.70 -5.87
N ASN A 39 -2.12 3.05 -6.20
CA ASN A 39 -2.64 4.40 -6.00
C ASN A 39 -3.27 4.59 -4.60
N GLN A 40 -3.44 3.50 -3.85
CA GLN A 40 -3.91 3.48 -2.46
C GLN A 40 -3.40 2.25 -1.72
N ASN A 41 -3.54 2.22 -0.39
CA ASN A 41 -3.26 1.02 0.38
C ASN A 41 -4.26 -0.05 -0.02
N THR A 42 -3.81 -1.29 -0.21
CA THR A 42 -4.67 -2.38 -0.67
C THR A 42 -4.34 -3.69 0.02
N TRP A 43 -5.17 -4.70 -0.18
CA TRP A 43 -4.94 -6.06 0.28
C TRP A 43 -4.56 -6.95 -0.88
N LEU A 44 -3.47 -7.70 -0.72
CA LEU A 44 -3.17 -8.87 -1.54
C LEU A 44 -3.98 -10.05 -1.00
N ARG A 45 -4.76 -10.70 -1.87
CA ARG A 45 -5.65 -11.82 -1.49
C ARG A 45 -5.32 -13.09 -2.25
N THR A 46 -5.76 -14.24 -1.75
CA THR A 46 -5.59 -15.52 -2.47
C THR A 46 -6.45 -15.67 -3.70
N ASP A 47 -7.61 -15.01 -3.72
CA ASP A 47 -8.60 -15.01 -4.78
C ASP A 47 -9.40 -13.69 -4.68
N PRO A 48 -10.17 -13.26 -5.69
CA PRO A 48 -11.17 -12.22 -5.52
C PRO A 48 -12.04 -12.51 -4.29
N HIS A 49 -12.10 -11.56 -3.35
CA HIS A 49 -12.80 -11.70 -2.05
C HIS A 49 -12.29 -12.83 -1.12
N GLY A 50 -11.19 -13.51 -1.47
CA GLY A 50 -10.53 -14.50 -0.62
C GLY A 50 -9.86 -13.89 0.62
N PHE A 51 -9.12 -14.70 1.37
CA PHE A 51 -8.44 -14.21 2.57
C PHE A 51 -7.28 -13.27 2.23
N VAL A 52 -7.02 -12.33 3.14
CA VAL A 52 -5.92 -11.37 3.00
C VAL A 52 -4.59 -12.07 3.31
N LEU A 53 -3.70 -12.10 2.33
CA LEU A 53 -2.31 -12.53 2.48
C LEU A 53 -1.47 -11.44 3.14
N ARG A 54 -1.68 -10.19 2.72
CA ARG A 54 -0.86 -9.05 3.11
C ARG A 54 -1.55 -7.72 2.80
N THR A 55 -1.21 -6.68 3.55
CA THR A 55 -1.47 -5.29 3.17
C THR A 55 -0.30 -4.76 2.34
N LEU A 56 -0.60 -4.13 1.21
CA LEU A 56 0.37 -3.47 0.35
C LEU A 56 0.27 -1.95 0.51
N THR A 57 1.42 -1.30 0.60
CA THR A 57 1.50 0.15 0.81
C THR A 57 1.30 0.95 -0.48
N ALA A 58 0.49 2.01 -0.42
CA ALA A 58 0.30 2.98 -1.50
C ALA A 58 1.64 3.58 -1.98
N GLY A 59 1.69 3.97 -3.25
CA GLY A 59 2.86 4.57 -3.89
C GLY A 59 3.97 3.58 -4.24
N ARG A 60 3.80 2.28 -3.92
CA ARG A 60 4.76 1.23 -4.26
C ARG A 60 4.35 0.47 -5.52
N GLY A 61 5.33 -0.26 -6.06
CA GLY A 61 5.13 -1.10 -7.22
C GLY A 61 4.27 -2.32 -6.96
N PHE A 62 3.44 -2.66 -7.94
CA PHE A 62 2.79 -3.95 -8.09
C PHE A 62 3.09 -4.47 -9.49
N ARG A 63 3.56 -5.71 -9.62
CA ARG A 63 3.76 -6.34 -10.92
C ARG A 63 2.59 -7.23 -11.25
N TRP A 64 1.87 -6.81 -12.27
CA TRP A 64 0.78 -7.56 -12.86
C TRP A 64 1.34 -8.59 -13.85
N HIS A 65 0.98 -9.86 -13.68
CA HIS A 65 1.46 -10.97 -14.52
C HIS A 65 0.65 -11.13 -15.83
N GLY A 66 -0.37 -10.30 -16.05
CA GLY A 66 -1.22 -10.33 -17.25
C GLY A 66 -2.56 -11.05 -17.07
N GLN A 67 -2.80 -11.70 -15.92
CA GLN A 67 -4.09 -12.33 -15.61
C GLN A 67 -5.03 -11.35 -14.89
N ALA A 68 -6.29 -11.35 -15.30
CA ALA A 68 -7.35 -10.59 -14.66
C ALA A 68 -8.64 -11.42 -14.57
N ILE A 69 -9.45 -11.15 -13.55
CA ILE A 69 -10.80 -11.72 -13.38
C ILE A 69 -11.77 -10.56 -13.16
N ASP A 70 -12.89 -10.58 -13.87
CA ASP A 70 -14.06 -9.75 -13.56
C ASP A 70 -15.08 -10.62 -12.82
N ASP A 71 -15.43 -10.24 -11.59
CA ASP A 71 -16.40 -10.96 -10.76
C ASP A 71 -17.83 -10.40 -10.86
N GLY A 72 -18.07 -9.48 -11.79
CA GLY A 72 -19.34 -8.76 -11.97
C GLY A 72 -19.51 -7.54 -11.07
N SER A 73 -18.63 -7.34 -10.08
CA SER A 73 -18.59 -6.16 -9.21
C SER A 73 -17.31 -5.34 -9.38
N SER A 74 -16.19 -6.00 -9.68
CA SER A 74 -14.89 -5.38 -9.85
C SER A 74 -13.96 -6.26 -10.66
N VAL A 75 -12.99 -5.62 -11.32
CA VAL A 75 -11.87 -6.30 -11.97
C VAL A 75 -10.76 -6.49 -10.95
N TRP A 76 -10.19 -7.68 -10.92
CA TRP A 76 -9.03 -8.06 -10.11
C TRP A 76 -7.86 -8.43 -10.99
N ILE A 77 -6.65 -8.07 -10.58
CA ILE A 77 -5.41 -8.41 -11.29
C ILE A 77 -4.50 -9.26 -10.40
N TYR A 78 -3.81 -10.22 -11.03
CA TYR A 78 -2.93 -11.17 -10.36
C TYR A 78 -1.46 -10.78 -10.45
N GLY A 79 -0.73 -10.91 -9.35
CA GLY A 79 0.70 -10.70 -9.30
C GLY A 79 1.20 -10.39 -7.88
N HIS A 80 2.27 -9.62 -7.75
CA HIS A 80 2.88 -9.33 -6.44
C HIS A 80 3.28 -7.86 -6.25
N GLY A 81 3.29 -7.43 -4.99
CA GLY A 81 3.82 -6.14 -4.59
C GLY A 81 5.35 -6.15 -4.46
N ALA A 82 5.97 -4.98 -4.65
CA ALA A 82 7.41 -4.77 -4.44
C ALA A 82 7.88 -5.13 -3.02
N GLU A 83 6.98 -5.09 -2.04
CA GLU A 83 7.25 -5.43 -0.63
C GLU A 83 7.35 -6.93 -0.37
N ALA A 84 6.86 -7.76 -1.29
CA ALA A 84 6.80 -9.21 -1.16
C ALA A 84 6.92 -9.90 -2.53
N PRO A 85 8.08 -9.81 -3.22
CA PRO A 85 8.24 -10.29 -4.59
C PRO A 85 8.05 -11.81 -4.77
N GLY A 86 8.05 -12.60 -3.69
CA GLY A 86 7.82 -14.05 -3.72
C GLY A 86 6.42 -14.48 -3.30
N GLN A 87 5.48 -13.55 -3.12
CA GLN A 87 4.10 -13.85 -2.73
C GLN A 87 3.13 -13.21 -3.71
N ASP A 88 2.55 -14.03 -4.57
CA ASP A 88 1.55 -13.61 -5.52
C ASP A 88 0.13 -13.68 -4.92
N GLY A 89 -0.77 -12.90 -5.51
CA GLY A 89 -2.17 -12.86 -5.16
C GLY A 89 -2.93 -11.84 -6.00
N TRP A 90 -4.14 -11.54 -5.57
CA TRP A 90 -5.08 -10.69 -6.27
C TRP A 90 -5.26 -9.36 -5.55
N ILE A 91 -5.29 -8.27 -6.32
CA ILE A 91 -5.73 -6.95 -5.87
C ILE A 91 -6.85 -6.44 -6.77
N PRO A 92 -7.73 -5.54 -6.29
CA PRO A 92 -8.63 -4.82 -7.17
C PRO A 92 -7.82 -3.99 -8.18
N ALA A 93 -8.12 -4.13 -9.47
CA ALA A 93 -7.42 -3.41 -10.54
C ALA A 93 -7.46 -1.90 -10.35
N ALA A 94 -8.58 -1.37 -9.84
CA ALA A 94 -8.75 0.05 -9.54
C ALA A 94 -7.75 0.59 -8.50
N ASN A 95 -7.06 -0.28 -7.75
CA ASN A 95 -6.07 0.10 -6.75
C ASN A 95 -4.65 0.22 -7.34
N ALA A 96 -4.49 -0.05 -8.64
CA ALA A 96 -3.25 0.06 -9.37
C ALA A 96 -3.44 0.90 -10.63
N ASN A 97 -2.48 1.79 -10.88
CA ASN A 97 -2.34 2.49 -12.15
C ASN A 97 -1.36 1.70 -13.00
N CYS A 98 -1.94 0.86 -13.86
CA CYS A 98 -1.34 0.28 -15.05
C CYS A 98 -1.88 1.08 -16.26
#